data_AF-A0A1U7V7M3-F1
#
_entry.id   AF-A0A1U7V7M3-F1
#
_cell.length_a   1.000
_cell.length_b   1.000
_cell.length_c   1.000
_cell.angle_alpha   90.00
_cell.angle_beta   90.00
_cell.angle_gamma   90.00
#
_symmetry.space_group_name_H-M   'P 1'
#
loop_
_entity.id
_entity.type
_entity.pdbx_description
1 polymer ?
#
loop_
_entity_poly.entity_id
_entity_poly.type
_entity_poly.pdbx_seq_one_letter_code
_entity_poly.pdbx_strand_id
1 'polypeptide(L)'
;MSSHKCMLKTYFFHFIITILFFLITSSSSYGQENKQYTTCNSSYSCGKIQNIGFPFWGGDRPQECGLPQFELECEANHNPVMKIDGHDFRVLDINGEKQTMRIARKDLEEDLCPDRFGNTTLNDALFRYDPDSEDFLLFYDCPFDIPSDWKKFAFSCNINGNSSLSFYPDESFSSFWGPSYPRCEHKVVR
;
A
#
# COMPACT_ATOMS: atom_id res chain seq x y z
N MET A 1 -64.33 43.26 -25.24
CA MET A 1 -63.71 43.07 -23.90
C MET A 1 -63.78 41.62 -23.37
N SER A 2 -63.83 40.61 -24.25
CA SER A 2 -63.94 39.18 -23.86
C SER A 2 -62.69 38.37 -24.23
N SER A 3 -62.04 38.68 -25.36
CA SER A 3 -60.85 37.96 -25.86
C SER A 3 -59.61 38.08 -24.96
N HIS A 4 -59.35 39.25 -24.36
CA HIS A 4 -58.21 39.45 -23.45
C HIS A 4 -58.28 38.61 -22.17
N LYS A 5 -59.48 38.32 -21.65
CA LYS A 5 -59.65 37.48 -20.45
C LYS A 5 -59.36 36.01 -20.73
N CYS A 6 -59.63 35.56 -21.96
CA CYS A 6 -59.37 34.19 -22.40
C CYS A 6 -57.88 33.97 -22.61
N MET A 7 -57.21 34.90 -23.30
CA MET A 7 -55.77 34.86 -23.53
C MET A 7 -54.98 34.84 -22.21
N LEU A 8 -55.35 35.69 -21.24
CA LEU A 8 -54.69 35.72 -19.93
C LEU A 8 -54.83 34.39 -19.15
N LYS A 9 -55.96 33.70 -19.31
CA LYS A 9 -56.22 32.39 -18.68
C LYS A 9 -55.35 31.29 -19.30
N THR A 10 -55.13 31.34 -20.61
CA THR A 10 -54.28 30.39 -21.33
C THR A 10 -52.80 30.57 -20.99
N TYR A 11 -52.33 31.81 -20.84
CA TYR A 11 -50.97 32.12 -20.39
C TYR A 11 -50.73 31.64 -18.95
N PHE A 12 -51.69 31.87 -18.06
CA PHE A 12 -51.59 31.41 -16.67
C PHE A 12 -51.51 29.87 -16.57
N PHE A 13 -52.27 29.15 -17.40
CA PHE A 13 -52.25 27.70 -17.43
C PHE A 13 -50.93 27.14 -17.99
N HIS A 14 -50.37 27.75 -19.05
CA HIS A 14 -49.05 27.39 -19.56
C HIS A 14 -47.94 27.67 -18.55
N PHE A 15 -48.02 28.80 -17.83
CA PHE A 15 -47.06 29.16 -16.80
C PHE A 15 -47.02 28.14 -15.65
N ILE A 16 -48.19 27.68 -15.21
CA ILE A 16 -48.32 26.61 -14.20
C ILE A 16 -47.72 25.29 -14.72
N ILE A 17 -48.01 24.90 -15.97
CA ILE A 17 -47.45 23.68 -16.56
C ILE A 17 -45.93 23.75 -16.65
N THR A 18 -45.37 24.89 -17.07
CA THR A 18 -43.92 25.06 -17.13
C THR A 18 -43.27 25.00 -15.74
N ILE A 19 -43.89 25.60 -14.71
CA ILE A 19 -43.38 25.50 -13.34
C ILE A 19 -43.43 24.05 -12.84
N LEU A 20 -44.53 23.34 -13.09
CA LEU A 20 -44.65 21.93 -12.73
C LEU A 20 -43.61 21.08 -13.46
N PHE A 21 -43.39 21.30 -14.75
CA PHE A 21 -42.33 20.63 -15.51
C PHE A 21 -40.95 20.93 -14.92
N PHE A 22 -40.65 22.21 -14.61
CA PHE A 22 -39.40 22.59 -13.98
C PHE A 22 -39.21 21.90 -12.62
N LEU A 23 -40.27 21.80 -11.80
CA LEU A 23 -40.25 21.13 -10.50
C LEU A 23 -40.07 19.59 -10.62
N ILE A 24 -40.59 18.97 -11.68
CA ILE A 24 -40.42 17.53 -11.95
C ILE A 24 -39.02 17.25 -12.52
N THR A 25 -38.47 18.15 -13.35
CA THR A 25 -37.13 18.01 -13.94
C THR A 25 -36.01 18.49 -13.03
N SER A 26 -36.31 19.34 -12.05
CA SER A 26 -35.41 19.62 -10.94
C SER A 26 -35.44 18.38 -10.06
N SER A 27 -34.69 17.36 -10.47
CA SER A 27 -34.22 16.33 -9.56
C SER A 27 -33.54 17.08 -8.43
N SER A 28 -34.24 17.19 -7.30
CA SER A 28 -33.64 17.57 -6.05
C SER A 28 -32.53 16.56 -5.82
N SER A 29 -31.29 16.94 -6.14
CA SER A 29 -30.13 16.36 -5.51
C SER A 29 -30.22 16.83 -4.05
N TYR A 30 -31.18 16.26 -3.32
CA TYR A 30 -31.02 16.11 -1.90
C TYR A 30 -29.71 15.33 -1.81
N GLY A 31 -28.67 16.02 -1.38
CA GLY A 31 -27.49 15.36 -0.89
C GLY A 31 -27.97 14.43 0.19
N GLN A 32 -28.27 13.18 -0.19
CA GLN A 32 -27.92 12.06 0.64
C GLN A 32 -26.50 12.41 1.05
N GLU A 33 -26.28 12.80 2.31
CA GLU A 33 -24.98 12.61 2.92
C GLU A 33 -24.64 11.17 2.57
N ASN A 34 -23.84 11.02 1.52
CA ASN A 34 -23.65 9.73 0.88
C ASN A 34 -23.09 8.89 2.01
N LYS A 35 -23.77 7.81 2.41
CA LYS A 35 -23.24 6.89 3.43
C LYS A 35 -21.79 6.54 3.10
N GLN A 36 -21.47 6.48 1.81
CA GLN A 36 -20.13 6.35 1.26
C GLN A 36 -19.16 7.47 1.66
N TYR A 37 -19.57 8.74 1.64
CA TYR A 37 -18.75 9.88 2.10
C TYR A 37 -18.49 9.80 3.61
N THR A 38 -19.51 9.50 4.42
CA THR A 38 -19.34 9.33 5.87
C THR A 38 -18.46 8.13 6.21
N THR A 39 -18.61 7.00 5.49
CA THR A 39 -17.75 5.81 5.64
C THR A 39 -16.31 6.06 5.19
N CYS A 40 -16.09 6.80 4.10
CA CYS A 40 -14.72 7.12 3.66
C CYS A 40 -14.07 8.24 4.49
N ASN A 41 -14.81 8.93 5.36
CA ASN A 41 -14.24 9.90 6.29
C ASN A 41 -13.80 9.27 7.63
N SER A 42 -14.22 8.04 7.94
CA SER A 42 -13.81 7.34 9.16
C SER A 42 -12.44 6.67 9.01
N SER A 43 -11.60 6.82 10.02
CA SER A 43 -10.39 6.01 10.18
C SER A 43 -10.67 4.71 10.92
N TYR A 44 -9.74 3.76 10.84
CA TYR A 44 -9.75 2.54 11.66
C TYR A 44 -8.38 2.33 12.30
N SER A 45 -8.27 1.29 13.13
CA SER A 45 -7.05 0.96 13.84
C SER A 45 -6.72 -0.52 13.69
N CYS A 46 -5.42 -0.83 13.64
CA CYS A 46 -4.89 -2.18 13.61
C CYS A 46 -3.67 -2.29 14.55
N GLY A 47 -3.88 -2.89 15.72
CA GLY A 47 -2.84 -3.05 16.73
C GLY A 47 -2.30 -1.72 17.22
N LYS A 48 -0.98 -1.53 17.07
CA LYS A 48 -0.32 -0.29 17.48
C LYS A 48 -0.54 0.86 16.49
N ILE A 49 -0.97 0.57 15.27
CA ILE A 49 -1.23 1.60 14.25
C ILE A 49 -2.68 2.07 14.40
N GLN A 50 -2.84 3.36 14.66
CA GLN A 50 -4.11 4.01 14.93
C GLN A 50 -4.39 5.05 13.84
N ASN A 51 -5.66 5.45 13.72
CA ASN A 51 -6.07 6.51 12.79
C ASN A 51 -5.70 6.24 11.32
N ILE A 52 -5.79 4.98 10.89
CA ILE A 52 -5.54 4.56 9.52
C ILE A 52 -6.67 5.10 8.64
N GLY A 53 -6.33 6.00 7.72
CA GLY A 53 -7.24 6.61 6.76
C GLY A 53 -6.67 6.57 5.35
N PHE A 54 -7.19 7.42 4.45
CA PHE A 54 -6.65 7.55 3.09
C PHE A 54 -5.12 7.78 3.12
N PRO A 55 -4.32 7.10 2.29
CA PRO A 55 -4.70 6.29 1.12
C PRO A 55 -5.10 4.84 1.42
N PHE A 56 -5.01 4.40 2.68
CA PHE A 56 -5.25 3.01 3.05
C PHE A 56 -6.74 2.64 3.10
N TRP A 57 -7.00 1.37 2.83
CA TRP A 57 -8.29 0.71 3.00
C TRP A 57 -8.08 -0.71 3.55
N GLY A 58 -9.15 -1.35 4.03
CA GLY A 58 -9.08 -2.64 4.71
C GLY A 58 -9.76 -2.61 6.07
N GLY A 59 -9.86 -3.76 6.72
CA GLY A 59 -10.65 -3.91 7.96
C GLY A 59 -12.10 -3.47 7.73
N ASP A 60 -12.54 -2.45 8.48
CA ASP A 60 -13.89 -1.88 8.36
C ASP A 60 -13.99 -0.75 7.32
N ARG A 61 -12.88 -0.36 6.67
CA ARG A 61 -12.82 0.70 5.66
C ARG A 61 -12.90 0.10 4.25
N PRO A 62 -13.98 0.37 3.48
CA PRO A 62 -14.18 -0.21 2.15
C PRO A 62 -13.09 0.15 1.14
N GLN A 63 -12.93 -0.70 0.12
CA GLN A 63 -11.92 -0.53 -0.93
C GLN A 63 -12.07 0.78 -1.70
N GLU A 64 -13.29 1.25 -1.96
CA GLU A 64 -13.53 2.54 -2.63
C GLU A 64 -13.02 3.76 -1.85
N CYS A 65 -12.66 3.59 -0.57
CA CYS A 65 -12.18 4.66 0.29
C CYS A 65 -10.64 4.81 0.29
N GLY A 66 -9.92 3.99 -0.47
CA GLY A 66 -8.46 4.03 -0.56
C GLY A 66 -7.94 3.79 -1.98
N LEU A 67 -6.62 3.64 -2.09
CA LEU A 67 -5.95 3.33 -3.36
C LEU A 67 -5.78 1.81 -3.51
N PRO A 68 -5.94 1.24 -4.72
CA PRO A 68 -5.89 -0.22 -4.92
C PRO A 68 -4.63 -0.90 -4.35
N GLN A 69 -3.48 -0.23 -4.37
CA GLN A 69 -2.20 -0.76 -3.89
C GLN A 69 -1.95 -0.54 -2.38
N PHE A 70 -2.91 0.06 -1.68
CA PHE A 70 -2.82 0.43 -0.25
C PHE A 70 -3.81 -0.35 0.60
N GLU A 71 -4.12 -1.59 0.20
CA GLU A 71 -4.80 -2.53 1.08
C GLU A 71 -3.93 -2.81 2.30
N LEU A 72 -4.52 -2.68 3.48
CA LEU A 72 -3.86 -2.94 4.75
C LEU A 72 -4.73 -3.91 5.55
N GLU A 73 -4.35 -5.18 5.45
CA GLU A 73 -4.99 -6.29 6.15
C GLU A 73 -4.61 -6.25 7.64
N CYS A 74 -5.58 -6.44 8.52
CA CYS A 74 -5.32 -6.58 9.95
C CYS A 74 -5.43 -8.04 10.34
N GLU A 75 -4.29 -8.73 10.47
CA GLU A 75 -4.28 -10.15 10.84
C GLU A 75 -4.79 -10.35 12.28
N ALA A 76 -5.21 -11.57 12.60
CA ALA A 76 -5.84 -11.93 13.89
C ALA A 76 -5.05 -11.50 15.14
N ASN A 77 -3.73 -11.38 15.03
CA ASN A 77 -2.86 -10.90 16.11
C ASN A 77 -2.74 -9.37 16.19
N HIS A 78 -3.64 -8.63 15.54
CA HIS A 78 -3.62 -7.17 15.39
C HIS A 78 -2.36 -6.66 14.68
N ASN A 79 -1.99 -7.38 13.64
CA ASN A 79 -0.76 -7.20 12.92
C ASN A 79 -1.07 -6.64 11.52
N PRO A 80 -0.76 -5.35 11.24
CA PRO A 80 -1.07 -4.76 9.94
C PRO A 80 -0.08 -5.24 8.88
N VAL A 81 -0.62 -5.82 7.80
CA VAL A 81 0.13 -6.40 6.69
C VAL A 81 -0.35 -5.80 5.38
N MET A 82 0.58 -5.57 4.46
CA MET A 82 0.28 -5.14 3.10
C MET A 82 1.04 -5.99 2.09
N LYS A 83 0.52 -6.08 0.87
CA LYS A 83 1.16 -6.84 -0.22
C LYS A 83 1.89 -5.89 -1.16
N ILE A 84 3.17 -6.15 -1.41
CA ILE A 84 4.00 -5.39 -2.35
C ILE A 84 4.78 -6.39 -3.20
N ASP A 85 4.64 -6.28 -4.52
CA ASP A 85 5.36 -7.13 -5.49
C ASP A 85 5.20 -8.64 -5.23
N GLY A 86 4.04 -9.04 -4.69
CA GLY A 86 3.75 -10.43 -4.35
C GLY A 86 4.45 -10.96 -3.10
N HIS A 87 4.97 -10.07 -2.26
CA HIS A 87 5.50 -10.35 -0.92
C HIS A 87 4.63 -9.69 0.15
N ASP A 88 4.54 -10.34 1.31
CA ASP A 88 3.85 -9.79 2.48
C ASP A 88 4.82 -8.92 3.28
N PHE A 89 4.41 -7.68 3.50
CA PHE A 89 5.14 -6.71 4.30
C PHE A 89 4.38 -6.41 5.58
N ARG A 90 5.09 -6.53 6.69
CA ARG A 90 4.62 -6.04 7.97
C ARG A 90 4.72 -4.53 8.00
N VAL A 91 3.62 -3.85 8.31
CA VAL A 91 3.63 -2.40 8.54
C VAL A 91 4.00 -2.14 10.00
N LEU A 92 5.14 -1.49 10.20
CA LEU A 92 5.69 -1.21 11.52
C LEU A 92 5.19 0.13 12.05
N ASP A 93 4.97 1.10 11.15
CA ASP A 93 4.63 2.47 11.50
C ASP A 93 4.03 3.22 10.31
N ILE A 94 3.12 4.16 10.59
CA ILE A 94 2.52 5.06 9.61
C ILE A 94 2.51 6.46 10.22
N ASN A 95 3.15 7.40 9.53
CA ASN A 95 3.10 8.82 9.86
C ASN A 95 2.32 9.56 8.76
N GLY A 96 1.05 9.87 9.05
CA GLY A 96 0.18 10.58 8.12
C GLY A 96 0.61 12.02 7.82
N GLU A 97 1.26 12.70 8.78
CA GLU A 97 1.73 14.08 8.59
C GLU A 97 2.91 14.16 7.62
N LYS A 98 3.85 13.23 7.77
CA LYS A 98 5.03 13.12 6.90
C LYS A 98 4.77 12.32 5.62
N GLN A 99 3.62 11.66 5.54
CA GLN A 99 3.27 10.72 4.47
C GLN A 99 4.31 9.60 4.31
N THR A 100 4.86 9.13 5.43
CA THR A 100 5.88 8.07 5.47
C THR A 100 5.33 6.83 6.15
N MET A 101 5.82 5.67 5.76
CA MET A 101 5.53 4.40 6.43
C MET A 101 6.80 3.57 6.53
N ARG A 102 6.90 2.80 7.62
CA ARG A 102 7.98 1.83 7.80
C ARG A 102 7.42 0.43 7.65
N ILE A 103 8.09 -0.37 6.84
CA ILE A 103 7.70 -1.74 6.54
C ILE A 103 8.89 -2.69 6.68
N ALA A 104 8.60 -3.96 6.91
CA ALA A 104 9.58 -5.03 6.88
C ALA A 104 8.99 -6.24 6.18
N ARG A 105 9.80 -7.01 5.44
CA ARG A 105 9.34 -8.27 4.86
C ARG A 105 8.97 -9.24 5.98
N LYS A 106 7.73 -9.73 5.94
CA LYS A 106 7.16 -10.56 7.00
C LYS A 106 7.89 -11.90 7.12
N ASP A 107 8.31 -12.48 6.00
CA ASP A 107 9.02 -13.76 5.97
C ASP A 107 10.51 -13.66 6.36
N LEU A 108 11.00 -12.45 6.64
CA LEU A 108 12.36 -12.21 7.14
C LEU A 108 12.38 -11.78 8.62
N GLU A 109 11.25 -11.86 9.32
CA GLU A 109 11.12 -11.41 10.72
C GLU A 109 11.76 -12.40 11.71
N GLU A 110 11.63 -13.71 11.45
CA GLU A 110 12.11 -14.77 12.33
C GLU A 110 13.34 -15.53 11.77
N ASP A 111 13.48 -15.60 10.44
CA ASP A 111 14.57 -16.29 9.74
C ASP A 111 15.08 -15.40 8.59
N LEU A 112 16.37 -15.47 8.28
CA LEU A 112 16.96 -14.79 7.12
C LEU A 112 16.72 -15.57 5.82
N CYS A 113 16.12 -16.75 5.88
CA CYS A 113 15.73 -17.56 4.73
C CYS A 113 14.26 -17.30 4.35
N PRO A 114 13.99 -16.56 3.27
CA PRO A 114 12.62 -16.20 2.89
C PRO A 114 11.87 -17.40 2.30
N ASP A 115 10.55 -17.39 2.45
CA ASP A 115 9.65 -18.35 1.78
C ASP A 115 9.73 -18.19 0.26
N ARG A 116 9.94 -16.96 -0.20
CA ARG A 116 10.08 -16.61 -1.61
C ARG A 116 11.31 -15.75 -1.84
N PHE A 117 12.27 -16.30 -2.59
CA PHE A 117 13.44 -15.59 -3.08
C PHE A 117 13.05 -14.61 -4.19
N GLY A 118 13.66 -13.42 -4.18
CA GLY A 118 13.43 -12.38 -5.17
C GLY A 118 13.69 -10.98 -4.60
N ASN A 119 14.10 -10.07 -5.48
CA ASN A 119 14.12 -8.65 -5.16
C ASN A 119 12.68 -8.17 -4.97
N THR A 120 12.46 -7.27 -4.01
CA THR A 120 11.22 -6.51 -3.96
C THR A 120 11.47 -5.20 -4.69
N THR A 121 10.58 -4.84 -5.62
CA THR A 121 10.64 -3.51 -6.25
C THR A 121 9.45 -2.69 -5.79
N LEU A 122 9.71 -1.56 -5.12
CA LEU A 122 8.67 -0.58 -4.88
C LEU A 122 8.27 0.10 -6.19
N ASN A 123 6.98 0.31 -6.38
CA ASN A 123 6.50 1.11 -7.50
C ASN A 123 6.86 2.59 -7.25
N ASP A 124 7.88 3.09 -7.96
CA ASP A 124 8.37 4.47 -7.85
C ASP A 124 7.30 5.55 -8.12
N ALA A 125 6.18 5.19 -8.76
CA ALA A 125 5.05 6.11 -8.95
C ALA A 125 4.20 6.29 -7.68
N LEU A 126 4.28 5.35 -6.74
CA LEU A 126 3.47 5.31 -5.50
C LEU A 126 4.32 5.52 -4.25
N PHE A 127 5.55 5.00 -4.24
CA PHE A 127 6.44 5.01 -3.10
C PHE A 127 7.78 5.61 -3.46
N ARG A 128 8.40 6.24 -2.48
CA ARG A 128 9.79 6.70 -2.56
C ARG A 128 10.46 6.33 -1.24
N TYR A 129 11.66 5.80 -1.34
CA TYR A 129 12.48 5.57 -0.16
C TYR A 129 12.84 6.89 0.50
N ASP A 130 12.87 6.89 1.84
CA ASP A 130 13.38 8.01 2.61
C ASP A 130 14.89 8.15 2.31
N PRO A 131 15.42 9.36 2.05
CA PRO A 131 16.85 9.57 1.82
C PRO A 131 17.77 9.02 2.91
N ASP A 132 17.26 8.90 4.13
CA ASP A 132 17.99 8.35 5.28
C ASP A 132 17.89 6.81 5.38
N SER A 133 17.23 6.15 4.41
CA SER A 133 17.13 4.68 4.36
C SER A 133 18.43 4.07 3.85
N GLU A 134 18.95 3.10 4.59
CA GLU A 134 20.11 2.31 4.18
C GLU A 134 19.69 1.03 3.42
N ASP A 135 20.56 0.60 2.52
CA ASP A 135 20.34 -0.60 1.73
C ASP A 135 20.72 -1.83 2.56
N PHE A 136 19.72 -2.59 2.97
CA PHE A 136 19.95 -3.93 3.52
C PHE A 136 19.99 -4.95 2.38
N LEU A 137 21.12 -5.65 2.27
CA LEU A 137 21.39 -6.63 1.21
C LEU A 137 21.53 -8.02 1.80
N LEU A 138 20.71 -8.96 1.34
CA LEU A 138 20.90 -10.38 1.61
C LEU A 138 21.26 -11.09 0.30
N PHE A 139 22.32 -11.90 0.34
CA PHE A 139 22.76 -12.70 -0.79
C PHE A 139 22.52 -14.17 -0.50
N TYR A 140 21.97 -14.87 -1.49
CA TYR A 140 21.65 -16.28 -1.41
C TYR A 140 22.26 -17.06 -2.57
N ASP A 141 22.40 -18.36 -2.35
CA ASP A 141 22.95 -19.31 -3.31
C ASP A 141 24.30 -18.84 -3.89
N CYS A 142 25.21 -18.48 -3.01
CA CYS A 142 26.52 -18.00 -3.41
C CYS A 142 27.45 -19.17 -3.78
N PRO A 143 28.01 -19.23 -5.00
CA PRO A 143 28.74 -20.39 -5.52
C PRO A 143 30.20 -20.50 -5.04
N PHE A 144 30.55 -19.84 -3.94
CA PHE A 144 31.92 -19.70 -3.45
C PHE A 144 31.94 -19.67 -1.93
N ASP A 145 33.06 -20.05 -1.34
CA ASP A 145 33.26 -19.97 0.10
C ASP A 145 33.51 -18.52 0.56
N ILE A 146 32.90 -18.14 1.67
CA ILE A 146 33.12 -16.84 2.31
C ILE A 146 34.46 -16.87 3.06
N PRO A 147 35.35 -15.88 2.88
CA PRO A 147 36.63 -15.87 3.59
C PRO A 147 36.42 -15.83 5.11
N SER A 148 37.39 -16.38 5.85
CA SER A 148 37.24 -16.62 7.30
C SER A 148 36.87 -15.38 8.11
N ASP A 149 37.37 -14.20 7.73
CA ASP A 149 37.09 -12.92 8.42
C ASP A 149 35.60 -12.52 8.37
N TRP A 150 34.86 -12.98 7.37
CA TRP A 150 33.43 -12.67 7.16
C TRP A 150 32.51 -13.86 7.39
N LYS A 151 33.03 -15.00 7.85
CA LYS A 151 32.23 -16.20 8.13
C LYS A 151 31.16 -15.98 9.21
N LYS A 152 31.35 -14.97 10.07
CA LYS A 152 30.35 -14.53 11.06
C LYS A 152 29.08 -13.91 10.46
N PHE A 153 29.14 -13.48 9.21
CA PHE A 153 28.01 -12.93 8.45
C PHE A 153 27.38 -13.94 7.49
N ALA A 154 27.92 -15.16 7.47
CA ALA A 154 27.41 -16.25 6.68
C ALA A 154 26.30 -16.99 7.43
N PHE A 155 25.30 -17.42 6.68
CA PHE A 155 24.24 -18.30 7.14
C PHE A 155 23.93 -19.33 6.04
N SER A 156 23.05 -20.28 6.33
CA SER A 156 22.71 -21.33 5.37
C SER A 156 21.21 -21.42 5.23
N CYS A 157 20.74 -21.42 3.98
CA CYS A 157 19.33 -21.61 3.65
C CYS A 157 19.15 -22.91 2.89
N ASN A 158 17.99 -23.54 3.09
CA ASN A 158 17.59 -24.66 2.26
C ASN A 158 16.91 -24.12 1.00
N ILE A 159 17.59 -24.24 -0.15
CA ILE A 159 17.10 -23.78 -1.44
C ILE A 159 16.93 -25.02 -2.31
N ASN A 160 15.70 -25.29 -2.75
CA ASN A 160 15.36 -26.46 -3.57
C ASN A 160 15.81 -27.82 -2.98
N GLY A 161 15.82 -27.94 -1.65
CA GLY A 161 16.23 -29.16 -0.94
C GLY A 161 17.73 -29.23 -0.64
N ASN A 162 18.52 -28.22 -1.05
CA ASN A 162 19.96 -28.19 -0.88
C ASN A 162 20.37 -27.05 0.07
N SER A 163 21.25 -27.36 1.03
CA SER A 163 21.84 -26.36 1.91
C SER A 163 22.79 -25.48 1.11
N SER A 164 22.43 -24.22 0.95
CA SER A 164 23.15 -23.23 0.15
C SER A 164 23.71 -22.13 1.04
N LEU A 165 24.91 -21.65 0.71
CA LEU A 165 25.59 -20.62 1.46
C LEU A 165 24.98 -19.24 1.14
N SER A 166 24.63 -18.51 2.19
CA SER A 166 24.05 -17.18 2.14
C SER A 166 24.86 -16.22 3.00
N PHE A 167 24.82 -14.92 2.72
CA PHE A 167 25.52 -13.92 3.51
C PHE A 167 24.88 -12.55 3.47
N TYR A 168 25.15 -11.75 4.50
CA TYR A 168 24.80 -10.33 4.53
C TYR A 168 26.07 -9.49 4.75
N PRO A 169 26.45 -8.58 3.85
CA PRO A 169 27.65 -7.77 4.02
C PRO A 169 27.45 -6.75 5.14
N ASP A 170 28.52 -6.44 5.85
CA ASP A 170 28.65 -5.15 6.52
C ASP A 170 29.27 -4.12 5.54
N GLU A 171 29.35 -2.86 5.98
CA GLU A 171 29.96 -1.78 5.17
C GLU A 171 31.42 -2.09 4.77
N SER A 172 32.16 -2.79 5.63
CA SER A 172 33.56 -3.16 5.40
C SER A 172 33.70 -4.17 4.26
N PHE A 173 32.79 -5.12 4.14
CA PHE A 173 32.77 -6.10 3.07
C PHE A 173 32.47 -5.45 1.72
N SER A 174 31.48 -4.56 1.68
CA SER A 174 31.04 -3.90 0.45
C SER A 174 32.15 -3.05 -0.19
N SER A 175 32.95 -2.37 0.62
CA SER A 175 34.07 -1.53 0.15
C SER A 175 35.26 -2.34 -0.40
N PHE A 176 35.45 -3.58 0.06
CA PHE A 176 36.61 -4.40 -0.30
C PHE A 176 36.31 -5.43 -1.41
N TRP A 177 35.10 -6.00 -1.45
CA TRP A 177 34.73 -7.09 -2.38
C TRP A 177 33.49 -6.81 -3.25
N GLY A 178 32.85 -5.64 -3.12
CA GLY A 178 31.63 -5.26 -3.86
C GLY A 178 31.65 -5.55 -5.38
N PRO A 179 32.76 -5.37 -6.12
CA PRO A 179 32.84 -5.67 -7.55
C PRO A 179 32.91 -7.16 -7.91
N SER A 180 33.29 -8.03 -6.97
CA SER A 180 33.66 -9.43 -7.25
C SER A 180 32.50 -10.43 -7.16
N TYR A 181 31.34 -10.03 -6.63
CA TYR A 181 30.20 -10.92 -6.38
C TYR A 181 28.89 -10.62 -7.15
N PRO A 182 28.93 -10.36 -8.47
CA PRO A 182 27.70 -10.35 -9.29
C PRO A 182 27.09 -11.76 -9.50
N ARG A 183 27.56 -12.82 -8.82
CA ARG A 183 27.17 -14.22 -9.09
C ARG A 183 26.26 -14.89 -8.07
N CYS A 184 25.95 -14.28 -6.93
CA CYS A 184 24.90 -14.84 -6.07
C CYS A 184 23.57 -14.63 -6.79
N GLU A 185 22.79 -15.70 -6.96
CA GLU A 185 21.62 -15.71 -7.86
C GLU A 185 20.49 -14.83 -7.35
N HIS A 186 20.35 -14.70 -6.04
CA HIS A 186 19.31 -13.91 -5.42
C HIS A 186 19.92 -12.87 -4.49
N LYS A 187 19.65 -11.61 -4.81
CA LYS A 187 19.75 -10.51 -3.87
C LYS A 187 18.33 -10.29 -3.35
N VAL A 188 18.18 -10.02 -2.06
CA VAL A 188 16.95 -9.44 -1.52
C VAL A 188 17.33 -8.03 -1.10
N VAL A 189 16.66 -7.04 -1.67
CA VAL A 189 17.01 -5.62 -1.54
C VAL A 189 15.77 -4.80 -1.20
N ARG A 190 16.00 -3.91 -0.22
CA ARG A 190 15.33 -2.64 0.17
C ARG A 190 13.84 -2.64 0.49
#